data_AF-A0A2L0EKT8-F1
#
_entry.id   AF-A0A2L0EKT8-F1
#
_cell.length_a   1.000
_cell.length_b   1.000
_cell.length_c   1.000
_cell.angle_alpha   90.00
_cell.angle_beta   90.00
_cell.angle_gamma   90.00
#
_symmetry.space_group_name_H-M   'P 1'
#
loop_
_entity.id
_entity.type
_entity.pdbx_description
1 polymer ?
#
loop_
_entity_poly.entity_id
_entity_poly.type
_entity_poly.pdbx_seq_one_letter_code
_entity_poly.pdbx_strand_id
1 'polypeptide(L)'
;MSERGGNGIAPLLEKLLVRVLPSTYAEALLGDLAEEYMIQCATAGRAAALRRYRKEAAAAILNAVVTNIIKVIQGRDEMRRVSRALAFSVRNIGAFLLFWVIAFALVQTASRLLGGWPATEFARLAACLAGVIIATRMKARLTAYLLAGMVAFTLAELAVRLWSGTHRVVQGLEAQSAVMGAAVLGTVFGVVMTRYFQRGVAA
;
A
#
# COMPACT_ATOMS: atom_id res chain seq x y z
N MET A 1 -56.01 6.65 41.58
CA MET A 1 -55.12 5.75 40.81
C MET A 1 -53.99 6.61 40.25
N SER A 2 -52.80 6.52 40.86
CA SER A 2 -51.65 7.36 40.54
C SER A 2 -50.75 6.59 39.58
N GLU A 3 -50.73 6.96 38.30
CA GLU A 3 -49.69 6.56 37.37
C GLU A 3 -48.36 7.19 37.82
N ARG A 4 -47.62 6.47 38.67
CA ARG A 4 -46.23 6.82 38.94
C ARG A 4 -45.47 6.61 37.63
N GLY A 5 -45.17 7.73 36.96
CA GLY A 5 -44.22 7.82 35.87
C GLY A 5 -42.92 7.14 36.29
N GLY A 6 -42.76 5.90 35.84
CA GLY A 6 -41.51 5.18 35.97
C GLY A 6 -40.49 5.91 35.12
N ASN A 7 -39.64 6.69 35.76
CA ASN A 7 -38.31 7.09 35.26
C ASN A 7 -37.45 5.82 35.10
N GLY A 8 -37.92 4.89 34.28
CA GLY A 8 -37.23 3.68 33.93
C GLY A 8 -36.03 4.07 33.07
N ILE A 9 -34.92 3.39 33.26
CA ILE A 9 -33.69 3.54 32.47
C ILE A 9 -33.90 3.06 31.01
N ALA A 10 -35.03 2.41 30.73
CA ALA A 10 -35.40 1.82 29.43
C ALA A 10 -35.37 2.79 28.22
N PRO A 11 -35.98 4.00 28.24
CA PRO A 11 -35.95 4.91 27.10
C PRO A 11 -34.57 5.56 26.89
N LEU A 12 -33.71 5.54 27.91
CA LEU A 12 -32.33 6.03 27.83
C LEU A 12 -31.41 4.97 27.19
N LEU A 13 -31.61 3.70 27.53
CA LEU A 13 -30.97 2.56 26.88
C LEU A 13 -31.37 2.45 25.41
N GLU A 14 -32.66 2.64 25.11
CA GLU A 14 -33.20 2.59 23.74
C GLU A 14 -32.58 3.68 22.85
N LYS A 15 -32.49 4.92 23.33
CA LYS A 15 -31.83 6.02 22.61
C LYS A 15 -30.33 5.80 22.37
N LEU A 16 -29.65 5.11 23.31
CA LEU A 16 -28.23 4.77 23.18
C LEU A 16 -28.02 3.60 22.20
N LEU A 17 -28.87 2.58 22.25
CA LEU A 17 -28.84 1.43 21.35
C LEU A 17 -29.09 1.83 19.90
N VAL A 18 -30.11 2.66 19.65
CA VAL A 18 -30.45 3.16 18.29
C VAL A 18 -29.35 4.03 17.69
N ARG A 19 -28.55 4.73 18.52
CA ARG A 19 -27.44 5.56 18.02
C ARG A 19 -26.15 4.79 17.72
N VAL A 20 -25.94 3.65 18.36
CA VAL A 20 -24.63 2.95 18.36
C VAL A 20 -24.65 1.68 17.52
N LEU A 21 -25.80 1.02 17.39
CA LEU A 21 -25.96 -0.18 16.59
C LEU A 21 -26.71 0.13 15.29
N PRO A 22 -26.33 -0.47 14.14
CA PRO A 22 -27.17 -0.48 12.96
C PRO A 22 -28.55 -1.03 13.34
N SER A 23 -29.63 -0.35 12.94
CA SER A 23 -31.01 -0.62 13.41
C SER A 23 -31.41 -2.10 13.30
N THR A 24 -30.95 -2.78 12.26
CA THR A 24 -31.21 -4.20 12.00
C THR A 24 -30.59 -5.16 13.03
N TYR A 25 -29.43 -4.84 13.60
CA TYR A 25 -28.81 -5.66 14.64
C TYR A 25 -29.37 -5.39 16.02
N ALA A 26 -29.82 -4.16 16.28
CA ALA A 26 -30.43 -3.80 17.55
C ALA A 26 -31.78 -4.50 17.76
N GLU A 27 -32.62 -4.54 16.71
CA GLU A 27 -33.95 -5.15 16.77
C GLU A 27 -33.91 -6.67 16.99
N ALA A 28 -33.06 -7.40 16.26
CA ALA A 28 -32.91 -8.84 16.42
C ALA A 28 -32.39 -9.22 17.82
N LEU A 29 -31.39 -8.49 18.31
CA LEU A 29 -30.79 -8.74 19.62
C LEU A 29 -31.75 -8.41 20.77
N LEU A 30 -32.53 -7.33 20.65
CA LEU A 30 -33.56 -6.96 21.64
C LEU A 30 -34.73 -7.94 21.64
N GLY A 31 -35.08 -8.51 20.48
CA GLY A 31 -36.11 -9.54 20.36
C GLY A 31 -35.80 -10.80 21.16
N ASP A 32 -34.63 -11.41 20.91
CA ASP A 32 -34.20 -12.63 21.59
C ASP A 32 -34.06 -12.43 23.11
N LEU A 33 -33.46 -11.30 23.53
CA LEU A 33 -33.28 -10.96 24.95
C LEU A 33 -34.62 -10.72 25.68
N ALA A 34 -35.62 -10.15 24.99
CA ALA A 34 -36.94 -9.92 25.56
C ALA A 34 -37.72 -11.22 25.77
N GLU A 35 -37.61 -12.17 24.83
CA GLU A 35 -38.25 -13.49 24.93
C GLU A 35 -37.65 -14.30 26.09
N GLU A 36 -36.32 -14.32 26.22
CA GLU A 36 -35.63 -15.02 27.30
C GLU A 36 -35.94 -14.40 28.68
N TYR A 37 -36.10 -13.07 28.75
CA TYR A 37 -36.51 -12.37 29.96
C TYR A 37 -37.92 -12.76 30.43
N MET A 38 -38.89 -12.88 29.49
CA MET A 38 -40.27 -13.27 29.79
C MET A 38 -40.32 -14.68 30.41
N ILE A 39 -39.54 -15.62 29.86
CA ILE A 39 -39.46 -17.01 30.35
C ILE A 39 -38.82 -17.07 31.75
N GLN A 40 -37.76 -16.30 32.00
CA GLN A 40 -37.10 -16.25 33.31
C GLN A 40 -37.94 -15.55 34.39
N CYS A 41 -38.75 -14.56 34.01
CA CYS A 41 -39.68 -13.91 34.94
C CYS A 41 -40.74 -14.87 35.49
N ALA A 42 -41.16 -15.85 34.69
CA ALA A 42 -42.13 -16.86 35.10
C ALA A 42 -41.57 -17.89 36.09
N THR A 43 -40.25 -18.12 36.09
CA THR A 43 -39.63 -19.26 36.80
C THR A 43 -38.78 -18.84 38.02
N ALA A 44 -38.06 -17.72 37.97
CA ALA A 44 -37.04 -17.37 38.97
C ALA A 44 -37.35 -16.10 39.78
N GLY A 45 -38.49 -15.44 39.52
CA GLY A 45 -38.88 -14.20 40.18
C GLY A 45 -38.27 -12.94 39.54
N ARG A 46 -39.06 -11.87 39.51
CA ARG A 46 -38.81 -10.65 38.72
C ARG A 46 -37.47 -9.97 39.00
N ALA A 47 -37.02 -9.97 40.26
CA ALA A 47 -35.79 -9.28 40.67
C ALA A 47 -34.50 -10.03 40.30
N ALA A 48 -34.55 -11.37 40.18
CA ALA A 48 -33.42 -12.18 39.73
C ALA A 48 -33.26 -12.09 38.20
N ALA A 49 -34.37 -12.25 37.47
CA ALA A 49 -34.42 -12.10 36.01
C ALA A 49 -33.91 -10.72 35.56
N LEU A 50 -34.33 -9.65 36.24
CA LEU A 50 -33.94 -8.29 35.87
C LEU A 50 -32.45 -8.00 36.10
N ARG A 51 -31.82 -8.65 37.08
CA ARG A 51 -30.37 -8.55 37.30
C ARG A 51 -29.58 -9.30 36.25
N ARG A 52 -30.06 -10.47 35.82
CA ARG A 52 -29.42 -11.28 34.79
C ARG A 52 -29.51 -10.62 33.42
N TYR A 53 -30.71 -10.17 33.04
CA TYR A 53 -30.96 -9.39 31.83
C TYR A 53 -30.07 -8.15 31.75
N ARG A 54 -29.91 -7.39 32.85
CA ARG A 54 -29.03 -6.22 32.88
C ARG A 54 -27.57 -6.56 32.63
N LYS A 55 -27.07 -7.71 33.11
CA LYS A 55 -25.70 -8.15 32.89
C LYS A 55 -25.48 -8.60 31.45
N GLU A 56 -26.39 -9.40 30.91
CA GLU A 56 -26.31 -9.91 29.54
C GLU A 56 -26.48 -8.79 28.51
N ALA A 57 -27.44 -7.88 28.72
CA ALA A 57 -27.61 -6.68 27.89
C ALA A 57 -26.38 -5.75 27.95
N ALA A 58 -25.81 -5.52 29.14
CA ALA A 58 -24.59 -4.71 29.27
C ALA A 58 -23.39 -5.35 28.56
N ALA A 59 -23.24 -6.68 28.67
CA ALA A 59 -22.17 -7.40 27.99
C ALA A 59 -22.33 -7.36 26.46
N ALA A 60 -23.55 -7.50 25.95
CA ALA A 60 -23.82 -7.44 24.52
C ALA A 60 -23.58 -6.03 23.93
N ILE A 61 -24.01 -4.98 24.64
CA ILE A 61 -23.73 -3.59 24.27
C ILE A 61 -22.22 -3.33 24.25
N LEU A 62 -21.50 -3.80 25.28
CA LEU A 62 -20.03 -3.64 25.35
C LEU A 62 -19.34 -4.34 24.17
N ASN A 63 -19.74 -5.57 23.84
CA ASN A 63 -19.16 -6.33 22.73
C ASN A 63 -19.42 -5.65 21.37
N ALA A 64 -20.64 -5.13 21.15
CA ALA A 64 -20.99 -4.38 19.95
C ALA A 64 -20.16 -3.08 19.79
N VAL A 65 -19.99 -2.33 20.88
CA VAL A 65 -19.15 -1.11 20.90
C VAL A 65 -17.70 -1.44 20.58
N VAL A 66 -17.12 -2.44 21.24
CA VAL A 66 -15.73 -2.87 21.02
C VAL A 66 -15.53 -3.30 19.56
N THR A 67 -16.45 -4.10 19.01
CA THR A 67 -16.38 -4.57 17.63
C THR A 67 -16.41 -3.42 16.62
N ASN A 68 -17.27 -2.42 16.83
CA ASN A 68 -17.32 -1.24 15.97
C ASN A 68 -16.06 -0.37 16.07
N ILE A 69 -15.50 -0.20 17.27
CA ILE A 69 -14.24 0.52 17.47
C ILE A 69 -13.10 -0.20 16.72
N ILE A 70 -13.01 -1.53 16.82
CA ILE A 70 -12.00 -2.33 16.11
C ILE A 70 -12.14 -2.14 14.59
N LYS A 71 -13.36 -2.21 14.04
CA LYS A 71 -13.60 -2.00 12.60
C LYS A 71 -13.18 -0.60 12.14
N VAL A 72 -13.47 0.44 12.93
CA VAL A 72 -13.07 1.82 12.61
C VAL A 72 -11.55 1.99 12.65
N ILE A 73 -10.87 1.38 13.62
CA ILE A 73 -9.41 1.40 13.72
C ILE A 73 -8.78 0.64 12.55
N GLN A 74 -9.28 -0.57 12.24
CA GLN A 74 -8.81 -1.38 11.12
C GLN A 74 -8.99 -0.66 9.78
N GLY A 75 -10.17 -0.08 9.52
CA GLY A 75 -10.42 0.69 8.29
C GLY A 75 -9.50 1.91 8.15
N ARG A 76 -9.17 2.58 9.26
CA ARG A 76 -8.23 3.71 9.27
C ARG A 76 -6.79 3.25 8.97
N ASP A 77 -6.39 2.09 9.49
CA ASP A 77 -5.06 1.52 9.23
C ASP A 77 -4.92 1.02 7.80
N GLU A 78 -5.96 0.41 7.23
CA GLU A 78 -6.00 0.02 5.81
C GLU A 78 -5.90 1.24 4.91
N MET A 79 -6.67 2.29 5.18
CA MET A 79 -6.61 3.54 4.41
C MET A 79 -5.23 4.20 4.49
N ARG A 80 -4.55 4.13 5.65
CA ARG A 80 -3.15 4.56 5.81
C ARG A 80 -2.15 3.66 5.09
N ARG A 81 -2.42 2.37 4.91
CA ARG A 81 -1.57 1.48 4.10
C ARG A 81 -1.73 1.80 2.62
N VAL A 82 -2.98 1.96 2.16
CA VAL A 82 -3.29 2.31 0.76
C VAL A 82 -2.71 3.67 0.39
N SER A 83 -2.88 4.69 1.24
CA SER A 83 -2.32 6.02 0.96
C SER A 83 -0.79 6.02 0.89
N ARG A 84 -0.12 5.25 1.75
CA ARG A 84 1.34 5.05 1.68
C ARG A 84 1.77 4.31 0.42
N ALA A 85 1.05 3.27 0.02
CA ALA A 85 1.31 2.55 -1.23
C ALA A 85 1.12 3.47 -2.44
N LEU A 86 0.06 4.28 -2.46
CA LEU A 86 -0.22 5.24 -3.52
C LEU A 86 0.88 6.32 -3.60
N ALA A 87 1.27 6.91 -2.46
CA ALA A 87 2.34 7.89 -2.41
C ALA A 87 3.69 7.31 -2.88
N PHE A 88 3.95 6.03 -2.57
CA PHE A 88 5.11 5.31 -3.10
C PHE A 88 5.04 5.17 -4.63
N SER A 89 3.92 4.71 -5.18
CA SER A 89 3.74 4.54 -6.62
C SER A 89 3.87 5.87 -7.37
N VAL A 90 3.21 6.93 -6.90
CA VAL A 90 3.25 8.27 -7.51
C VAL A 90 4.67 8.81 -7.56
N ARG A 91 5.47 8.65 -6.51
CA ARG A 91 6.89 9.07 -6.51
C ARG A 91 7.72 8.32 -7.54
N ASN A 92 7.53 7.00 -7.66
CA ASN A 92 8.28 6.20 -8.64
C ASN A 92 7.90 6.56 -10.09
N ILE A 93 6.60 6.69 -10.37
CA ILE A 93 6.09 7.09 -11.68
C ILE A 93 6.58 8.51 -12.03
N GLY A 94 6.45 9.47 -11.11
CA GLY A 94 6.91 10.84 -11.31
C GLY A 94 8.41 10.93 -11.59
N ALA A 95 9.24 10.21 -10.82
CA ALA A 95 10.68 10.16 -11.08
C ALA A 95 11.02 9.54 -12.44
N PHE A 96 10.28 8.50 -12.86
CA PHE A 96 10.49 7.85 -14.16
C PHE A 96 10.10 8.75 -15.33
N LEU A 97 8.98 9.46 -15.23
CA LEU A 97 8.56 10.43 -16.24
C LEU A 97 9.56 11.59 -16.35
N LEU A 98 10.04 12.10 -15.22
CA LEU A 98 11.04 13.17 -15.20
C LEU A 98 12.35 12.72 -15.86
N PHE A 99 12.81 11.51 -15.55
CA PHE A 99 13.94 10.90 -16.24
C PHE A 99 13.71 10.85 -17.76
N TRP A 100 12.54 10.40 -18.20
CA TRP A 100 12.21 10.28 -19.63
C TRP A 100 12.33 11.62 -20.37
N VAL A 101 11.81 12.70 -19.79
CA VAL A 101 11.90 14.05 -20.37
C VAL A 101 13.36 14.50 -20.48
N ILE A 102 14.16 14.29 -19.43
CA ILE A 102 15.58 14.65 -19.41
C ILE A 102 16.38 13.83 -20.43
N ALA A 103 16.16 12.52 -20.48
CA ALA A 103 16.81 11.62 -21.41
C ALA A 103 16.49 11.98 -22.86
N PHE A 104 15.21 12.23 -23.16
CA PHE A 104 14.79 12.64 -24.48
C PHE A 104 15.45 13.96 -24.90
N ALA A 105 15.43 14.98 -24.02
CA ALA A 105 16.06 16.27 -24.29
C ALA A 105 17.57 16.15 -24.52
N LEU A 106 18.29 15.39 -23.68
CA LEU A 106 19.73 15.17 -23.80
C LEU A 106 20.09 14.44 -25.10
N VAL A 107 19.42 13.33 -25.39
CA VAL A 107 19.70 12.52 -26.59
C VAL A 107 19.38 13.30 -27.86
N GLN A 108 18.27 14.03 -27.89
CA GLN A 108 17.88 14.86 -29.03
C GLN A 108 18.84 16.03 -29.25
N THR A 109 19.36 16.61 -28.17
CA THR A 109 20.35 17.70 -28.26
C THR A 109 21.69 17.16 -28.75
N ALA A 110 22.14 16.02 -28.22
CA ALA A 110 23.38 15.37 -28.64
C ALA A 110 23.34 14.91 -30.11
N SER A 111 22.22 14.33 -30.55
CA SER A 111 22.05 13.90 -31.94
C SER A 111 22.08 15.06 -32.92
N ARG A 112 21.53 16.22 -32.54
CA ARG A 112 21.51 17.44 -33.36
C ARG A 112 22.85 18.17 -33.40
N LEU A 113 23.55 18.27 -32.27
CA LEU A 113 24.77 19.08 -32.15
C LEU A 113 26.02 18.36 -32.64
N LEU A 114 26.21 17.11 -32.21
CA LEU A 114 27.44 16.36 -32.45
C LEU A 114 27.26 15.32 -33.56
N GLY A 115 26.04 14.82 -33.73
CA GLY A 115 25.75 13.73 -34.65
C GLY A 115 26.47 12.44 -34.26
N GLY A 116 26.14 11.36 -34.98
CA GLY A 116 26.79 10.08 -34.80
C GLY A 116 26.38 9.32 -33.53
N TRP A 117 26.67 8.02 -33.55
CA TRP A 117 26.31 7.10 -32.47
C TRP A 117 27.01 7.38 -31.13
N PRO A 118 28.30 7.80 -31.04
CA PRO A 118 28.98 7.91 -29.74
C PRO A 118 28.34 9.00 -28.89
N ALA A 119 28.05 10.16 -29.49
CA ALA A 119 27.40 11.27 -28.80
C ALA A 119 26.05 10.86 -28.21
N THR A 120 25.25 10.09 -28.95
CA THR A 120 23.96 9.61 -28.45
C THR A 120 24.09 8.57 -27.33
N GLU A 121 25.11 7.70 -27.35
CA GLU A 121 25.33 6.73 -26.26
C GLU A 121 25.86 7.41 -24.99
N PHE A 122 26.79 8.36 -25.11
CA PHE A 122 27.23 9.15 -23.96
C PHE A 122 26.09 9.99 -23.37
N ALA A 123 25.21 10.55 -24.21
CA ALA A 123 24.02 11.26 -23.74
C ALA A 123 23.04 10.34 -22.99
N ARG A 124 22.81 9.11 -23.48
CA ARG A 124 21.99 8.10 -22.79
C ARG A 124 22.59 7.74 -21.44
N LEU A 125 23.91 7.48 -21.39
CA LEU A 125 24.61 7.16 -20.15
C LEU A 125 24.50 8.30 -19.14
N ALA A 126 24.76 9.55 -19.57
CA ALA A 126 24.64 10.73 -18.73
C ALA A 126 23.20 10.92 -18.22
N ALA A 127 22.20 10.72 -19.07
CA ALA A 127 20.79 10.79 -18.69
C ALA A 127 20.42 9.70 -17.66
N CYS A 128 20.90 8.48 -17.83
CA CYS A 128 20.65 7.39 -16.89
C CYS A 128 21.29 7.67 -15.52
N LEU A 129 22.53 8.16 -15.50
CA LEU A 129 23.21 8.58 -14.26
C LEU A 129 22.45 9.72 -13.56
N ALA A 130 22.08 10.76 -14.29
CA ALA A 130 21.26 11.85 -13.77
C ALA A 130 19.92 11.32 -13.21
N GLY A 131 19.28 10.39 -13.93
CA GLY A 131 18.06 9.73 -13.51
C GLY A 131 18.20 8.95 -12.20
N VAL A 132 19.30 8.21 -12.01
CA VAL A 132 19.58 7.52 -10.73
C VAL A 132 19.71 8.53 -9.58
N ILE A 133 20.43 9.63 -9.79
CA ILE A 133 20.59 10.69 -8.78
C ILE A 133 19.23 11.32 -8.44
N ILE A 134 18.43 11.63 -9.45
CA ILE A 134 17.08 12.21 -9.24
C ILE A 134 16.18 11.22 -8.50
N ALA A 135 16.13 9.96 -8.94
CA ALA A 135 15.28 8.94 -8.33
C ALA A 135 15.69 8.65 -6.87
N THR A 136 16.98 8.64 -6.56
CA THR A 136 17.46 8.50 -5.17
C THR A 136 17.10 9.71 -4.31
N ARG A 137 17.24 10.94 -4.83
CA ARG A 137 16.82 12.17 -4.13
C ARG A 137 15.31 12.23 -3.88
N MET A 138 14.50 11.75 -4.82
CA MET A 138 13.04 11.66 -4.68
C MET A 138 12.57 10.46 -3.83
N LYS A 139 13.49 9.63 -3.32
CA LYS A 139 13.21 8.37 -2.60
C LYS A 139 12.39 7.37 -3.44
N ALA A 140 12.46 7.46 -4.77
CA ALA A 140 11.86 6.55 -5.74
C ALA A 140 12.77 5.32 -5.95
N ARG A 141 12.80 4.44 -4.95
CA ARG A 141 13.76 3.33 -4.89
C ARG A 141 13.66 2.37 -6.08
N LEU A 142 12.44 2.06 -6.53
CA LEU A 142 12.23 1.11 -7.62
C LEU A 142 12.76 1.68 -8.93
N THR A 143 12.44 2.94 -9.21
CA THR A 143 12.98 3.69 -10.35
C THR A 143 14.50 3.80 -10.29
N ALA A 144 15.07 4.09 -9.12
CA ALA A 144 16.53 4.19 -8.96
C ALA A 144 17.25 2.88 -9.30
N TYR A 145 16.72 1.72 -8.86
CA TYR A 145 17.29 0.42 -9.21
C TYR A 145 17.16 0.10 -10.70
N LEU A 146 15.99 0.38 -11.29
CA LEU A 146 15.76 0.17 -12.71
C LEU A 146 16.72 1.01 -13.56
N LEU A 147 16.89 2.29 -13.22
CA LEU A 147 17.82 3.18 -13.92
C LEU A 147 19.28 2.77 -13.68
N ALA A 148 19.65 2.26 -12.51
CA ALA A 148 20.98 1.70 -12.29
C ALA A 148 21.24 0.47 -13.18
N GLY A 149 20.24 -0.37 -13.39
CA GLY A 149 20.29 -1.45 -14.40
C GLY A 149 20.51 -0.93 -15.81
N MET A 150 19.83 0.15 -16.20
CA MET A 150 20.06 0.79 -17.50
C MET A 150 21.46 1.41 -17.62
N VAL A 151 22.03 1.97 -16.56
CA VAL A 151 23.42 2.44 -16.53
C VAL A 151 24.39 1.28 -16.77
N ALA A 152 24.22 0.16 -16.06
CA ALA A 152 25.08 -1.01 -16.22
C ALA A 152 24.99 -1.58 -17.66
N PHE A 153 23.78 -1.67 -18.19
CA PHE A 153 23.53 -2.12 -19.56
C PHE A 153 24.20 -1.19 -20.60
N THR A 154 23.97 0.12 -20.50
CA THR A 154 24.53 1.10 -21.44
C THR A 154 26.05 1.14 -21.38
N LEU A 155 26.64 1.00 -20.19
CA LEU A 155 28.10 0.85 -20.04
C LEU A 155 28.64 -0.41 -20.73
N ALA A 156 27.98 -1.56 -20.55
CA ALA A 156 28.38 -2.81 -21.17
C ALA A 156 28.27 -2.73 -22.70
N GLU A 157 27.16 -2.19 -23.22
CA GLU A 157 26.98 -1.97 -24.66
C GLU A 157 28.04 -1.03 -25.24
N LEU A 158 28.33 0.08 -24.53
CA LEU A 158 29.37 1.02 -24.92
C LEU A 158 30.75 0.35 -24.97
N ALA A 159 31.10 -0.46 -23.96
CA ALA A 159 32.37 -1.18 -23.92
C ALA A 159 32.52 -2.16 -25.09
N VAL A 160 31.46 -2.93 -25.41
CA VAL A 160 31.47 -3.85 -26.55
C VAL A 160 31.60 -3.12 -27.87
N ARG A 161 30.92 -1.98 -28.05
CA ARG A 161 31.03 -1.16 -29.27
C ARG A 161 32.42 -0.54 -29.43
N LEU A 162 33.03 -0.08 -28.34
CA LEU A 162 34.39 0.42 -28.35
C LEU A 162 35.41 -0.68 -28.68
N TRP A 163 35.24 -1.88 -28.12
CA TRP A 163 36.12 -3.03 -28.37
C TRP A 163 36.02 -3.53 -29.80
N SER A 164 34.80 -3.71 -30.30
CA SER A 164 34.56 -4.35 -31.60
C SER A 164 34.84 -3.44 -32.78
N GLY A 165 34.98 -2.12 -32.58
CA GLY A 165 35.14 -1.13 -33.65
C GLY A 165 33.95 -1.06 -34.62
N THR A 166 32.95 -1.91 -34.46
CA THR A 166 31.81 -2.03 -35.36
C THR A 166 30.78 -0.94 -35.07
N HIS A 167 30.55 -0.10 -36.07
CA HIS A 167 29.47 0.89 -36.07
C HIS A 167 28.08 0.30 -36.38
N ARG A 168 28.02 -0.96 -36.82
CA ARG A 168 26.76 -1.66 -37.10
C ARG A 168 26.28 -2.36 -35.85
N VAL A 169 25.25 -1.81 -35.25
CA VAL A 169 24.47 -2.44 -34.19
C VAL A 169 23.93 -3.76 -34.75
N VAL A 170 24.10 -4.88 -34.02
CA VAL A 170 23.35 -6.11 -34.26
C VAL A 170 21.89 -5.81 -33.92
N GLN A 171 21.16 -5.20 -34.85
CA GLN A 171 19.80 -4.69 -34.67
C GLN A 171 18.76 -5.81 -34.76
N GLY A 172 18.91 -6.84 -33.92
CA GLY A 172 17.78 -7.70 -33.58
C GLY A 172 17.03 -7.06 -32.42
N LEU A 173 15.83 -6.55 -32.66
CA LEU A 173 14.95 -5.97 -31.62
C LEU A 173 14.82 -6.92 -30.40
N GLU A 174 14.83 -8.23 -30.67
CA GLU A 174 14.76 -9.30 -29.68
C GLU A 174 16.01 -9.39 -28.80
N ALA A 175 17.22 -9.29 -29.37
CA ALA A 175 18.47 -9.37 -28.60
C ALA A 175 18.66 -8.18 -27.66
N GLN A 176 18.31 -6.96 -28.09
CA GLN A 176 18.38 -5.78 -27.23
C GLN A 176 17.40 -5.86 -26.05
N SER A 177 16.16 -6.33 -26.29
CA SER A 177 15.18 -6.53 -25.20
C SER A 177 15.62 -7.61 -24.21
N ALA A 178 16.24 -8.70 -24.68
CA ALA A 178 16.71 -9.79 -23.84
C ALA A 178 17.89 -9.37 -22.96
N VAL A 179 18.88 -8.65 -23.50
CA VAL A 179 20.04 -8.19 -22.72
C VAL A 179 19.64 -7.08 -21.76
N MET A 180 18.72 -6.18 -22.14
CA MET A 180 18.19 -5.16 -21.23
C MET A 180 17.37 -5.81 -20.11
N GLY A 181 16.55 -6.81 -20.42
CA GLY A 181 15.84 -7.63 -19.45
C GLY A 181 16.78 -8.35 -18.48
N ALA A 182 17.85 -8.98 -18.99
CA ALA A 182 18.84 -9.67 -18.18
C ALA A 182 19.59 -8.71 -17.24
N ALA A 183 19.94 -7.50 -17.70
CA ALA A 183 20.60 -6.49 -16.87
C ALA A 183 19.68 -5.97 -15.74
N VAL A 184 18.40 -5.74 -16.05
CA VAL A 184 17.39 -5.34 -15.06
C VAL A 184 17.15 -6.47 -14.05
N LEU A 185 17.01 -7.71 -14.51
CA LEU A 185 16.84 -8.88 -13.64
C LEU A 185 18.08 -9.11 -12.77
N GLY A 186 19.29 -8.96 -13.33
CA GLY A 186 20.54 -9.12 -12.60
C GLY A 186 20.72 -8.07 -11.50
N THR A 187 20.35 -6.81 -11.75
CA THR A 187 20.40 -5.75 -10.73
C THR A 187 19.33 -5.94 -9.65
N VAL A 188 18.10 -6.34 -10.02
CA VAL A 188 17.06 -6.69 -9.05
C VAL A 188 17.50 -7.88 -8.19
N PHE A 189 18.04 -8.93 -8.81
CA PHE A 189 18.54 -10.12 -8.12
C PHE A 189 19.69 -9.78 -7.17
N GLY A 190 20.66 -8.99 -7.61
CA GLY A 190 21.77 -8.52 -6.79
C GLY A 190 21.29 -7.80 -5.54
N VAL A 191 20.33 -6.88 -5.67
CA VAL A 191 19.75 -6.15 -4.54
C VAL A 191 19.01 -7.09 -3.57
N VAL A 192 18.26 -8.07 -4.08
CA VAL A 192 17.58 -9.06 -3.25
C VAL A 192 18.60 -9.90 -2.47
N MET A 193 19.66 -10.37 -3.14
CA MET A 193 20.72 -11.16 -2.51
C MET A 193 21.48 -10.38 -1.44
N THR A 194 21.88 -9.13 -1.71
CA THR A 194 22.55 -8.29 -0.70
C THR A 194 21.70 -8.14 0.55
N ARG A 195 20.38 -7.97 0.41
CA ARG A 195 19.46 -7.87 1.56
C ARG A 195 19.27 -9.20 2.28
N TYR A 196 19.29 -10.32 1.56
CA TYR A 196 19.22 -11.66 2.17
C TYR A 196 20.45 -11.91 3.05
N PHE A 197 21.66 -11.66 2.54
CA PHE A 197 22.90 -11.84 3.28
C PHE A 197 23.03 -10.87 4.47
N GLN A 198 22.62 -9.61 4.32
CA GLN A 198 22.64 -8.66 5.43
C GLN A 198 21.73 -9.07 6.60
N ARG A 199 20.63 -9.78 6.33
CA ARG A 199 19.76 -10.32 7.39
C ARG A 199 20.32 -11.56 8.05
N GLY A 200 21.01 -12.41 7.30
CA GLY A 200 21.66 -13.61 7.84
C GLY A 200 22.91 -13.31 8.69
N VAL A 201 23.59 -12.18 8.46
CA VAL A 201 24.75 -11.76 9.25
C VAL A 201 24.35 -11.04 10.55
N ALA A 202 23.11 -10.56 10.64
CA ALA A 202 22.58 -9.87 11.82
C ALA A 202 21.76 -10.78 12.77
N ALA A 203 21.67 -12.07 12.46
CA ALA A 203 21.00 -13.10 13.26
C ALA A 203 22.04 -14.04 13.88
#